data_AF-A0A914NV43-F1
#
_entry.id   AF-A0A914NV43-F1
#
_cell.length_a   1.000
_cell.length_b   1.000
_cell.length_c   1.000
_cell.angle_alpha   90.00
_cell.angle_beta   90.00
_cell.angle_gamma   90.00
#
_symmetry.space_group_name_H-M   'P 1'
#
loop_
_entity.id
_entity.type
_entity.pdbx_description
1 polymer ?
#
loop_
_entity_poly.entity_id
_entity_poly.type
_entity_poly.pdbx_seq_one_letter_code
_entity_poly.pdbx_strand_id
1 'polypeptide(L)'
;MTSLNQDSVNYQNAIHNVQALDDLQIVDDQPCIEGNSQPLQCFASLDTKFEDRGAFITGCSKYIEEANRQAEFNEMLNKGFQHAANLYTWRCCSRAVPMPRSNDQPNRVEINEKIVQVLGPEVQKLNEFMKFASLSIDRFIEEFQSISHPEKRKDFVSESLLLMIGKLLNMFVVLDALKYMKVFFVKVGFLFPFSHPPRKKRKKCFFAILEVCPYC
;
A
#
# COMPACT_ATOMS: atom_id res chain seq x y z
N MET A 1 -54.47 -21.00 -6.68
CA MET A 1 -54.41 -19.72 -7.40
C MET A 1 -52.97 -19.24 -7.37
N THR A 2 -52.14 -19.77 -8.27
CA THR A 2 -50.74 -19.35 -8.45
C THR A 2 -50.75 -18.34 -9.59
N SER A 3 -50.55 -17.07 -9.24
CA SER A 3 -50.36 -15.99 -10.19
C SER A 3 -49.14 -16.30 -11.04
N LEU A 4 -49.38 -16.54 -12.33
CA LEU A 4 -48.35 -16.62 -13.37
C LEU A 4 -47.64 -15.27 -13.40
N ASN A 5 -46.40 -15.22 -12.92
CA ASN A 5 -45.51 -14.11 -13.20
C ASN A 5 -45.27 -14.09 -14.71
N GLN A 6 -45.92 -13.15 -15.40
CA GLN A 6 -45.51 -12.75 -16.74
C GLN A 6 -44.18 -12.01 -16.60
N ASP A 7 -43.10 -12.78 -16.60
CA ASP A 7 -41.76 -12.23 -16.81
C ASP A 7 -41.76 -11.65 -18.23
N SER A 8 -41.72 -10.32 -18.34
CA SER A 8 -41.61 -9.64 -19.62
C SER A 8 -40.30 -10.08 -20.28
N VAL A 9 -40.39 -10.99 -21.25
CA VAL A 9 -39.22 -11.54 -21.94
C VAL A 9 -38.51 -10.40 -22.67
N ASN A 10 -37.32 -10.04 -22.17
CA ASN A 10 -36.45 -9.06 -22.81
C ASN A 10 -35.86 -9.67 -24.10
N TYR A 11 -35.85 -8.91 -25.20
CA TYR A 11 -35.29 -9.32 -26.49
C TYR A 11 -33.85 -9.86 -26.36
N GLN A 12 -33.03 -9.24 -25.52
CA GLN A 12 -31.67 -9.68 -25.22
C GLN A 12 -31.64 -11.07 -24.56
N ASN A 13 -32.57 -11.34 -23.64
CA ASN A 13 -32.67 -12.64 -22.97
C ASN A 13 -33.14 -13.72 -23.96
N ALA A 14 -34.07 -13.38 -24.87
CA ALA A 14 -34.52 -14.31 -25.90
C ALA A 14 -33.39 -14.73 -26.86
N ILE A 15 -32.54 -13.77 -27.28
CA ILE A 15 -31.36 -14.07 -28.10
C ILE A 15 -30.36 -14.93 -27.33
N HIS A 16 -30.06 -14.58 -26.08
CA HIS A 16 -29.14 -15.34 -25.24
C HIS A 16 -29.60 -16.81 -25.08
N ASN A 17 -30.90 -17.05 -24.90
CA ASN A 17 -31.44 -18.40 -24.81
C ASN A 17 -31.24 -19.21 -26.09
N VAL A 18 -31.34 -18.59 -27.26
CA VAL A 18 -31.09 -19.27 -28.55
C VAL A 18 -29.59 -19.54 -28.72
N GLN A 19 -28.73 -18.58 -28.38
CA GLN A 19 -27.27 -18.76 -28.45
C GLN A 19 -26.76 -19.85 -27.51
N ALA A 20 -27.38 -20.00 -26.33
CA ALA A 20 -27.03 -21.06 -25.39
C ALA A 20 -27.28 -22.47 -25.94
N LEU A 21 -28.14 -22.63 -26.96
CA LEU A 21 -28.38 -23.92 -27.60
C LEU A 21 -27.23 -24.34 -28.53
N ASP A 22 -26.44 -23.39 -29.05
CA ASP A 22 -25.28 -23.71 -29.91
C ASP A 22 -24.16 -24.41 -29.12
N ASP A 23 -24.07 -24.16 -27.81
CA ASP A 23 -23.08 -24.76 -26.91
C ASP A 23 -23.55 -26.08 -26.29
N LEU A 24 -24.77 -26.53 -26.60
CA LEU A 24 -25.36 -27.72 -25.99
C LEU A 24 -24.65 -28.99 -26.49
N GLN A 25 -23.88 -29.63 -25.62
CA GLN A 25 -23.27 -30.93 -25.93
C GLN A 25 -24.35 -32.01 -25.95
N ILE A 26 -24.61 -32.57 -27.13
CA ILE A 26 -25.51 -33.72 -27.29
C ILE A 26 -24.74 -34.95 -26.80
N VAL A 27 -25.11 -35.44 -25.61
CA VAL A 27 -24.54 -36.67 -25.04
C VAL A 27 -25.29 -37.87 -25.61
N ASP A 28 -24.55 -38.88 -26.04
CA ASP A 28 -25.11 -40.17 -26.47
C ASP A 28 -25.57 -40.97 -25.23
N ASP A 29 -26.72 -41.64 -25.31
CA ASP A 29 -27.36 -42.41 -24.23
C ASP A 29 -26.61 -43.74 -23.96
N GLN A 30 -25.29 -43.70 -23.85
CA GLN A 30 -24.50 -44.87 -23.46
C GLN A 30 -24.66 -45.13 -21.95
N PRO A 31 -24.96 -46.38 -21.55
CA PRO A 31 -25.10 -46.73 -20.14
C PRO A 31 -23.79 -46.50 -19.38
N CYS A 32 -23.87 -45.79 -18.26
CA CYS A 32 -22.73 -45.45 -17.42
C CYS A 32 -22.23 -46.70 -16.67
N ILE A 33 -20.96 -47.09 -16.91
CA ILE A 33 -20.34 -48.28 -16.29
C ILE A 33 -19.66 -47.92 -14.95
N GLU A 34 -19.55 -46.62 -14.62
CA GLU A 34 -18.90 -46.13 -13.41
C GLU A 34 -19.83 -46.13 -12.19
N GLY A 35 -19.28 -46.43 -11.01
CA GLY A 35 -20.04 -46.52 -9.75
C GLY A 35 -20.43 -45.15 -9.18
N ASN A 36 -21.54 -45.12 -8.42
CA ASN A 36 -22.06 -43.89 -7.80
C ASN A 36 -21.01 -43.17 -6.94
N SER A 37 -20.84 -41.86 -7.17
CA SER A 37 -19.95 -41.02 -6.37
C SER A 37 -20.47 -40.84 -4.95
N GLN A 38 -19.58 -40.94 -3.96
CA GLN A 38 -19.87 -40.66 -2.55
C GLN A 38 -19.63 -39.17 -2.26
N PRO A 39 -20.53 -38.48 -1.53
CA PRO A 39 -20.35 -37.08 -1.20
C PRO A 39 -19.28 -36.90 -0.13
N LEU A 40 -18.29 -36.05 -0.41
CA LEU A 40 -17.29 -35.62 0.55
C LEU A 40 -17.69 -34.24 1.10
N GLN A 41 -17.90 -34.16 2.41
CA GLN A 41 -18.18 -32.89 3.06
C GLN A 41 -16.87 -32.15 3.32
N CYS A 42 -16.56 -31.14 2.50
CA CYS A 42 -15.46 -30.23 2.73
C CYS A 42 -15.97 -28.91 3.33
N PHE A 43 -15.29 -28.41 4.34
CA PHE A 43 -15.49 -27.05 4.85
C PHE A 43 -14.25 -26.25 4.46
N ALA A 44 -14.40 -25.32 3.53
CA ALA A 44 -13.35 -24.38 3.16
C ALA A 44 -13.55 -23.08 3.95
N SER A 45 -12.51 -22.61 4.63
CA SER A 45 -12.48 -21.24 5.14
C SER A 45 -12.35 -20.29 3.96
N LEU A 46 -13.25 -19.32 3.83
CA LEU A 46 -13.23 -18.31 2.76
C LEU A 46 -12.45 -17.05 3.17
N ASP A 47 -11.59 -17.13 4.19
CA ASP A 47 -10.80 -15.99 4.63
C ASP A 47 -9.76 -15.61 3.58
N THR A 48 -9.71 -14.31 3.23
CA THR A 48 -8.83 -13.76 2.18
C THR A 48 -7.49 -13.27 2.73
N LYS A 49 -7.08 -13.80 3.89
CA LYS A 49 -5.77 -13.50 4.51
C LYS A 49 -4.63 -14.38 4.00
N PHE A 50 -4.94 -15.46 3.26
CA PHE A 50 -3.96 -16.34 2.62
C PHE A 50 -2.84 -16.80 3.59
N GLU A 51 -3.21 -17.17 4.82
CA GLU A 51 -2.27 -17.57 5.87
C GLU A 51 -1.61 -18.94 5.57
N ASP A 52 -2.32 -19.79 4.83
CA ASP A 52 -1.97 -21.15 4.45
C ASP A 52 -1.33 -21.27 3.05
N ARG A 53 -0.97 -20.15 2.42
CA ARG A 53 -0.38 -20.09 1.06
C ARG A 53 0.84 -20.99 0.85
N GLY A 54 1.57 -21.34 1.91
CA GLY A 54 2.73 -22.24 1.85
C GLY A 54 2.38 -23.74 1.80
N ALA A 55 1.14 -24.13 2.10
CA ALA A 55 0.70 -25.53 2.15
C ALA A 55 0.25 -26.09 0.79
N PHE A 56 -0.09 -25.21 -0.17
CA PHE A 56 -0.59 -25.59 -1.48
C PHE A 56 0.51 -25.41 -2.53
N ILE A 57 1.41 -26.39 -2.68
CA ILE A 57 2.52 -26.35 -3.67
C ILE A 57 2.14 -27.03 -5.01
N THR A 58 1.00 -27.71 -5.07
CA THR A 58 0.58 -28.52 -6.21
C THR A 58 -0.20 -27.69 -7.25
N GLY A 59 0.38 -27.51 -8.45
CA GLY A 59 -0.33 -27.21 -9.71
C GLY A 59 -0.81 -25.77 -9.97
N CYS A 60 -0.94 -24.92 -8.94
CA CYS A 60 -1.53 -23.57 -9.07
C CYS A 60 -0.54 -22.41 -8.82
N SER A 61 0.67 -22.48 -9.40
CA SER A 61 1.77 -21.50 -9.18
C SER A 61 1.33 -20.03 -9.25
N LYS A 62 0.53 -19.68 -10.27
CA LYS A 62 0.08 -18.29 -10.51
C LYS A 62 -0.69 -17.70 -9.34
N TYR A 63 -1.60 -18.47 -8.73
CA TYR A 63 -2.45 -18.00 -7.63
C TYR A 63 -1.69 -17.90 -6.31
N ILE A 64 -0.70 -18.77 -6.10
CA ILE A 64 0.20 -18.71 -4.94
C ILE A 64 1.09 -17.46 -5.02
N GLU A 65 1.65 -17.17 -6.19
CA GLU A 65 2.43 -15.95 -6.43
C GLU A 65 1.59 -14.69 -6.23
N GLU A 66 0.32 -14.72 -6.64
CA GLU A 66 -0.62 -13.62 -6.39
C GLU A 66 -0.94 -13.45 -4.90
N ALA A 67 -1.20 -14.54 -4.18
CA ALA A 67 -1.43 -14.53 -2.74
C ALA A 67 -0.20 -14.01 -1.95
N ASN A 68 1.02 -14.39 -2.37
CA ASN A 68 2.26 -13.88 -1.79
C ASN A 68 2.39 -12.36 -1.97
N ARG A 69 2.17 -11.86 -3.20
CA ARG A 69 2.18 -10.41 -3.47
C ARG A 69 1.13 -9.67 -2.66
N GLN A 70 -0.05 -10.26 -2.50
CA GLN A 70 -1.11 -9.70 -1.68
C GLN A 70 -0.72 -9.61 -0.19
N ALA A 71 -0.06 -10.64 0.34
CA ALA A 71 0.43 -10.63 1.70
C ALA A 71 1.48 -9.54 1.94
N GLU A 72 2.43 -9.37 1.02
CA GLU A 72 3.45 -8.30 1.09
C GLU A 72 2.81 -6.90 1.14
N PHE A 73 1.81 -6.67 0.29
CA PHE A 73 1.11 -5.39 0.24
C PHE A 73 0.23 -5.14 1.45
N ASN A 74 -0.36 -6.16 2.06
CA ASN A 74 -1.05 -6.01 3.34
C ASN A 74 -0.09 -5.57 4.45
N GLU A 75 1.14 -6.10 4.48
CA GLU A 75 2.16 -5.63 5.43
C GLU A 75 2.56 -4.16 5.15
N MET A 76 2.71 -3.79 3.88
CA MET A 76 2.99 -2.42 3.47
C MET A 76 1.87 -1.44 3.88
N LEU A 77 0.60 -1.83 3.71
CA LEU A 77 -0.55 -1.04 4.17
C LEU A 77 -0.53 -0.83 5.69
N ASN A 78 -0.20 -1.87 6.46
CA ASN A 78 -0.08 -1.76 7.91
C ASN A 78 1.06 -0.81 8.33
N LYS A 79 2.22 -0.88 7.68
CA LYS A 79 3.33 0.08 7.89
C LYS A 79 2.93 1.50 7.50
N GLY A 80 2.26 1.66 6.36
CA GLY A 80 1.72 2.95 5.90
C GLY A 80 0.76 3.57 6.91
N PHE A 81 -0.11 2.75 7.53
CA PHE A 81 -1.01 3.20 8.59
C PHE A 81 -0.27 3.69 9.84
N GLN A 82 0.79 2.99 10.26
CA GLN A 82 1.64 3.43 11.38
C GLN A 82 2.32 4.77 11.08
N HIS A 83 2.86 4.94 9.87
CA HIS A 83 3.43 6.22 9.44
C HIS A 83 2.37 7.34 9.39
N ALA A 84 1.16 7.05 8.92
CA ALA A 84 0.05 7.99 8.92
C ALA A 84 -0.33 8.43 10.35
N ALA A 85 -0.41 7.49 11.29
CA ALA A 85 -0.67 7.78 12.71
C ALA A 85 0.45 8.65 13.33
N ASN A 86 1.71 8.34 13.04
CA ASN A 86 2.86 9.14 13.49
C ASN A 86 2.80 10.57 12.93
N LEU A 87 2.51 10.73 11.64
CA LEU A 87 2.36 12.06 11.01
C LEU A 87 1.16 12.83 11.56
N TYR A 88 0.03 12.16 11.77
CA TYR A 88 -1.19 12.79 12.29
C TYR A 88 -0.98 13.34 13.70
N THR A 89 -0.38 12.54 14.57
CA THR A 89 -0.09 12.89 15.97
C THR A 89 1.15 13.78 16.13
N TRP A 90 1.91 14.03 15.06
CA TRP A 90 3.14 14.81 15.10
C TRP A 90 2.90 16.22 15.66
N ARG A 91 3.71 16.61 16.65
CA ARG A 91 3.71 17.92 17.31
C ARG A 91 5.08 18.59 17.12
N CYS A 92 5.10 19.92 17.08
CA CYS A 92 6.35 20.66 16.93
C CYS A 92 7.17 20.62 18.23
N CYS A 93 8.37 20.03 18.19
CA CYS A 93 9.28 19.95 19.34
C CYS A 93 10.07 21.25 19.59
N SER A 94 10.24 22.13 18.58
CA SER A 94 11.09 23.33 18.73
C SER A 94 10.56 24.35 19.74
N ARG A 95 9.25 24.35 20.01
CA ARG A 95 8.65 25.22 21.05
C ARG A 95 8.91 24.72 22.46
N ALA A 96 9.17 23.43 22.64
CA ALA A 96 9.40 22.82 23.94
C ALA A 96 10.89 22.77 24.33
N VAL A 97 11.78 22.92 23.34
CA VAL A 97 13.23 22.81 23.53
C VAL A 97 13.84 24.19 23.82
N PRO A 98 14.69 24.33 24.86
CA PRO A 98 15.34 25.60 25.17
C PRO A 98 16.28 26.03 24.04
N MET A 99 16.15 27.28 23.58
CA MET A 99 17.00 27.83 22.52
C MET A 99 18.15 28.66 23.12
N PRO A 100 19.40 28.49 22.65
CA PRO A 100 20.51 29.36 23.04
C PRO A 100 20.22 30.81 22.64
N ARG A 101 20.36 31.75 23.57
CA ARG A 101 20.04 33.17 23.33
C ARG A 101 21.23 33.95 22.75
N SER A 102 22.44 33.52 23.04
CA SER A 102 23.69 34.12 22.55
C SER A 102 24.78 33.07 22.36
N ASN A 103 25.80 33.40 21.56
CA ASN A 103 26.92 32.50 21.33
C ASN A 103 27.80 32.29 22.57
N ASP A 104 27.86 33.29 23.46
CA ASP A 104 28.71 33.30 24.66
C ASP A 104 28.03 32.67 25.89
N GLN A 105 26.86 32.07 25.70
CA GLN A 105 26.12 31.43 26.78
C GLN A 105 26.88 30.18 27.29
N PRO A 106 27.21 30.09 28.60
CA PRO A 106 28.09 29.05 29.13
C PRO A 106 27.51 27.63 29.00
N ASN A 107 26.19 27.47 29.08
CA ASN A 107 25.49 26.18 28.94
C ASN A 107 25.02 25.86 27.51
N ARG A 108 25.56 26.55 26.48
CA ARG A 108 25.19 26.34 25.07
C ARG A 108 25.41 24.90 24.60
N VAL A 109 26.53 24.29 24.99
CA VAL A 109 26.89 22.92 24.58
C VAL A 109 25.90 21.92 25.16
N GLU A 110 25.63 22.02 26.46
CA GLU A 110 24.68 21.16 27.17
C GLU A 110 23.26 21.29 26.58
N ILE A 111 22.81 22.51 26.28
CA ILE A 111 21.52 22.74 25.61
C ILE A 111 21.49 21.98 24.28
N ASN A 112 22.50 22.18 23.42
CA ASN A 112 22.56 21.54 22.10
C ASN A 112 22.60 20.01 22.18
N GLU A 113 23.34 19.44 23.13
CA GLU A 113 23.36 18.00 23.37
C GLU A 113 21.97 17.48 23.74
N LYS A 114 21.23 18.20 24.58
CA LYS A 114 19.83 17.87 24.91
C LYS A 114 18.89 18.02 23.72
N ILE A 115 19.10 19.02 22.85
CA ILE A 115 18.34 19.17 21.61
C ILE A 115 18.52 17.92 20.74
N VAL A 116 19.76 17.48 20.52
CA VAL A 116 20.06 16.30 19.70
C VAL A 116 19.50 15.03 20.34
N GLN A 117 19.63 14.89 21.67
CA GLN A 117 19.07 13.75 22.41
C GLN A 117 17.55 13.64 22.23
N VAL A 118 16.82 14.76 22.26
CA VAL A 118 15.35 14.78 22.14
C VAL A 118 14.88 14.67 20.69
N LEU A 119 15.54 15.36 19.75
CA LEU A 119 15.13 15.37 18.34
C LEU A 119 15.62 14.15 17.55
N GLY A 120 16.70 13.49 17.98
CA GLY A 120 17.27 12.30 17.34
C GLY A 120 16.25 11.23 16.96
N PRO A 121 15.43 10.71 17.90
CA PRO A 121 14.43 9.69 17.58
C PRO A 121 13.34 10.18 16.62
N GLU A 122 12.98 11.47 16.68
CA GLU A 122 12.01 12.04 15.74
C GLU A 122 12.59 12.14 14.32
N VAL A 123 13.86 12.54 14.17
CA VAL A 123 14.55 12.49 12.86
C VAL A 123 14.58 11.07 12.31
N GLN A 124 14.82 10.07 13.18
CA GLN A 124 14.86 8.68 12.75
C GLN A 124 13.50 8.23 12.17
N LYS A 125 12.39 8.56 12.82
CA LYS A 125 11.04 8.27 12.31
C LYS A 125 10.77 8.91 10.94
N LEU A 126 11.27 10.14 10.72
CA LEU A 126 11.17 10.81 9.41
C LEU A 126 12.03 10.13 8.34
N ASN A 127 13.22 9.66 8.71
CA ASN A 127 14.10 8.91 7.80
C ASN A 127 13.45 7.56 7.42
N GLU A 128 12.89 6.84 8.40
CA GLU A 128 12.13 5.61 8.17
C GLU A 128 10.93 5.86 7.25
N PHE A 129 10.17 6.94 7.47
CA PHE A 129 9.07 7.34 6.59
C PHE A 129 9.54 7.63 5.15
N MET A 130 10.63 8.37 4.97
CA MET A 130 11.19 8.67 3.65
C MET A 130 11.60 7.40 2.91
N LYS A 131 12.31 6.48 3.59
CA LYS A 131 12.69 5.18 3.02
C LYS A 131 11.45 4.34 2.67
N PHE A 132 10.47 4.30 3.56
CA PHE A 132 9.21 3.59 3.33
C PHE A 132 8.49 4.14 2.10
N ALA A 133 8.37 5.46 1.96
CA ALA A 133 7.68 6.09 0.84
C ALA A 133 8.33 5.73 -0.50
N SER A 134 9.66 5.86 -0.61
CA SER A 134 10.38 5.49 -1.84
C SER A 134 10.23 4.00 -2.19
N LEU A 135 10.51 3.11 -1.24
CA LEU A 135 10.42 1.66 -1.46
C LEU A 135 9.00 1.21 -1.81
N SER A 136 7.99 1.82 -1.18
CA SER A 136 6.58 1.47 -1.43
C SER A 136 6.12 1.93 -2.80
N ILE A 137 6.55 3.10 -3.26
CA ILE A 137 6.26 3.61 -4.61
C ILE A 137 6.92 2.71 -5.66
N ASP A 138 8.21 2.38 -5.49
CA ASP A 138 8.92 1.52 -6.43
C ASP A 138 8.24 0.16 -6.57
N ARG A 139 7.92 -0.49 -5.44
CA ARG A 139 7.20 -1.78 -5.42
C ARG A 139 5.80 -1.69 -6.02
N PHE A 140 5.08 -0.59 -5.80
CA PHE A 140 3.78 -0.36 -6.41
C PHE A 140 3.88 -0.23 -7.94
N ILE A 141 4.88 0.51 -8.44
CA ILE A 141 5.11 0.69 -9.87
C ILE A 141 5.45 -0.65 -10.54
N GLU A 142 6.31 -1.47 -9.93
CA GLU A 142 6.66 -2.80 -10.44
C GLU A 142 5.43 -3.68 -10.65
N GLU A 143 4.54 -3.77 -9.67
CA GLU A 143 3.32 -4.57 -9.80
C GLU A 143 2.34 -3.97 -10.80
N PHE A 144 2.21 -2.63 -10.84
CA PHE A 144 1.36 -1.96 -11.81
C PHE A 144 1.85 -2.20 -13.26
N GLN A 145 3.17 -2.18 -13.48
CA GLN A 145 3.78 -2.50 -14.77
C GLN A 145 3.58 -3.98 -15.14
N SER A 146 3.71 -4.89 -14.18
CA SER A 146 3.48 -6.33 -14.37
C SER A 146 2.05 -6.62 -14.85
N ILE A 147 1.05 -5.96 -14.26
CA ILE A 147 -0.36 -6.12 -14.64
C ILE A 147 -0.69 -5.43 -15.97
N SER A 148 -0.01 -4.33 -16.27
CA SER A 148 -0.22 -3.56 -17.51
C SER A 148 0.45 -4.17 -18.74
N HIS A 149 1.24 -5.23 -18.58
CA HIS A 149 1.95 -5.88 -19.69
C HIS A 149 0.96 -6.35 -20.77
N PRO A 150 1.20 -6.06 -22.07
CA PRO A 150 0.23 -6.30 -23.15
C PRO A 150 -0.22 -7.76 -23.25
N GLU A 151 0.66 -8.71 -22.92
CA GLU A 151 0.34 -10.15 -22.89
C GLU A 151 -0.58 -10.51 -21.71
N LYS A 152 -0.41 -9.86 -20.55
CA LYS A 152 -1.19 -10.11 -19.33
C LYS A 152 -2.49 -9.31 -19.27
N ARG A 153 -2.70 -8.31 -20.14
CA ARG A 153 -3.96 -7.55 -20.20
C ARG A 153 -5.17 -8.39 -20.60
N LYS A 154 -4.96 -9.55 -21.24
CA LYS A 154 -6.02 -10.52 -21.57
C LYS A 154 -6.20 -11.59 -20.49
N ASP A 155 -5.30 -11.63 -19.51
CA ASP A 155 -5.37 -12.59 -18.42
C ASP A 155 -6.35 -12.12 -17.35
N PHE A 156 -6.94 -13.09 -16.67
CA PHE A 156 -7.72 -12.85 -15.47
C PHE A 156 -6.84 -12.22 -14.37
N VAL A 157 -7.34 -11.14 -13.76
CA VAL A 157 -6.78 -10.47 -12.58
C VAL A 157 -7.80 -10.62 -11.45
N SER A 158 -7.38 -11.07 -10.27
CA SER A 158 -8.32 -11.20 -9.16
C SER A 158 -8.86 -9.85 -8.71
N GLU A 159 -10.13 -9.83 -8.32
CA GLU A 159 -10.77 -8.66 -7.72
C GLU A 159 -10.03 -8.20 -6.46
N SER A 160 -9.55 -9.15 -5.64
CA SER A 160 -8.75 -8.88 -4.45
C SER A 160 -7.48 -8.07 -4.74
N LEU A 161 -6.79 -8.35 -5.84
CA LEU A 161 -5.59 -7.60 -6.22
C LEU A 161 -5.93 -6.17 -6.66
N LEU A 162 -7.00 -6.00 -7.43
CA LEU A 162 -7.48 -4.68 -7.85
C LEU A 162 -7.88 -3.82 -6.65
N LEU A 163 -8.63 -4.40 -5.70
CA LEU A 163 -9.00 -3.71 -4.46
C LEU A 163 -7.77 -3.31 -3.64
N MET A 164 -6.76 -4.17 -3.59
CA MET A 164 -5.52 -3.90 -2.87
C MET A 164 -4.72 -2.76 -3.49
N ILE A 165 -4.61 -2.71 -4.82
CA ILE A 165 -3.98 -1.59 -5.54
C ILE A 165 -4.72 -0.29 -5.25
N GLY A 166 -6.06 -0.32 -5.22
CA GLY A 166 -6.88 0.83 -4.82
C GLY A 166 -6.59 1.30 -3.40
N LYS A 167 -6.46 0.36 -2.45
CA LYS A 167 -6.10 0.67 -1.05
C LYS A 167 -4.69 1.27 -0.93
N LEU A 168 -3.72 0.79 -1.70
CA LEU A 168 -2.36 1.34 -1.74
C LEU A 168 -2.35 2.78 -2.28
N LEU A 169 -3.09 3.03 -3.36
CA LEU A 169 -3.22 4.37 -3.93
C LEU A 169 -3.88 5.33 -2.91
N ASN A 170 -4.93 4.89 -2.23
CA ASN A 170 -5.55 5.66 -1.16
C ASN A 170 -4.57 5.93 -0.01
N MET A 171 -3.75 4.95 0.37
CA MET A 171 -2.72 5.12 1.41
C MET A 171 -1.69 6.20 1.02
N PHE A 172 -1.22 6.22 -0.23
CA PHE A 172 -0.32 7.27 -0.71
C PHE A 172 -0.96 8.66 -0.65
N VAL A 173 -2.21 8.79 -1.09
CA VAL A 173 -2.96 10.06 -1.04
C VAL A 173 -3.10 10.56 0.40
N VAL A 174 -3.42 9.67 1.35
CA VAL A 174 -3.54 10.03 2.76
C VAL A 174 -2.19 10.48 3.34
N LEU A 175 -1.11 9.74 3.07
CA LEU A 175 0.23 10.09 3.56
C LEU A 175 0.69 11.44 3.00
N ASP A 176 0.44 11.69 1.73
CA ASP A 176 0.82 12.94 1.07
C ASP A 176 0.00 14.13 1.60
N ALA A 177 -1.32 13.97 1.77
CA ALA A 177 -2.15 14.99 2.40
C ALA A 177 -1.69 15.32 3.83
N LEU A 178 -1.38 14.30 4.64
CA LEU A 178 -0.87 14.49 6.01
C LEU A 178 0.51 15.17 6.03
N LYS A 179 1.39 14.82 5.09
CA LYS A 179 2.68 15.49 4.88
C LYS A 179 2.46 16.98 4.60
N TYR A 180 1.64 17.33 3.60
CA TYR A 180 1.40 18.73 3.24
C TYR A 180 0.85 19.57 4.43
N MET A 181 -0.10 19.01 5.19
CA MET A 181 -0.68 19.70 6.35
C MET A 181 0.33 19.94 7.49
N LYS A 182 1.34 19.07 7.65
CA LYS A 182 2.31 19.13 8.77
C LYS A 182 3.65 19.75 8.37
N VAL A 183 3.99 19.84 7.09
CA VAL A 183 5.26 20.41 6.58
C VAL A 183 5.47 21.86 7.01
N PHE A 184 4.41 22.67 7.17
CA PHE A 184 4.53 24.03 7.73
C PHE A 184 5.09 24.03 9.17
N PHE A 185 4.84 22.98 9.96
CA PHE A 185 5.36 22.84 11.32
C PHE A 185 6.74 22.17 11.39
N VAL A 186 7.06 21.25 10.46
CA VAL A 186 8.34 20.53 10.42
C VAL A 186 9.48 21.44 9.92
N LYS A 187 9.23 22.30 8.92
CA LYS A 187 10.23 23.25 8.38
C LYS A 187 10.70 24.26 9.43
N VAL A 188 9.81 24.68 10.33
CA VAL A 188 10.13 25.62 11.43
C VAL A 188 10.80 24.89 12.62
N GLY A 189 10.54 23.59 12.78
CA GLY A 189 11.12 22.77 13.86
C GLY A 189 12.59 22.36 13.62
N PHE A 190 12.95 22.11 12.36
CA PHE A 190 14.26 21.57 11.97
C PHE A 190 15.24 22.59 11.38
N LEU A 191 14.87 23.88 11.34
CA LEU A 191 15.78 24.97 10.99
C LEU A 191 16.76 25.29 12.13
N PHE A 192 17.30 24.28 12.81
CA PHE A 192 18.38 24.46 13.78
C PHE A 192 19.73 24.30 13.05
N PRO A 193 20.63 25.29 13.12
CA PRO A 193 21.93 25.18 12.50
C PRO A 193 22.80 24.28 13.37
N PHE A 194 23.12 23.09 12.87
CA PHE A 194 24.30 22.36 13.34
C PHE A 194 25.53 23.22 13.07
N SER A 195 25.92 24.02 14.07
CA SER A 195 27.03 24.96 13.98
C SER A 195 28.35 24.22 14.20
N HIS A 196 28.91 23.63 13.14
CA HIS A 196 30.33 23.28 13.08
C HIS A 196 31.20 24.54 12.79
N PRO A 197 32.50 24.55 13.15
CA PRO A 197 33.31 25.76 13.29
C PRO A 197 33.61 26.45 11.94
N PRO A 198 34.02 27.73 11.94
CA PRO A 198 33.96 28.57 10.76
C PRO A 198 35.09 28.23 9.79
N ARG A 199 34.77 27.56 8.68
CA ARG A 199 35.60 27.63 7.47
C ARG A 199 34.88 28.45 6.41
N LYS A 200 35.46 29.63 6.18
CA LYS A 200 35.08 30.60 5.14
C LYS A 200 34.86 29.87 3.80
N LYS A 201 33.75 30.21 3.13
CA LYS A 201 33.33 29.81 1.78
C LYS A 201 32.63 28.45 1.64
N ARG A 202 31.36 28.34 2.09
CA ARG A 202 30.29 27.62 1.38
C ARG A 202 28.93 28.27 1.67
N LYS A 203 28.58 29.33 0.92
CA LYS A 203 27.18 29.71 0.73
C LYS A 203 26.62 28.71 -0.29
N LYS A 204 25.48 28.07 0.00
CA LYS A 204 24.76 27.02 -0.79
C LYS A 204 25.03 25.56 -0.41
N CYS A 205 24.96 25.16 0.86
CA CYS A 205 24.76 23.76 1.22
C CYS A 205 24.03 23.70 2.57
N PHE A 206 22.72 23.96 2.65
CA PHE A 206 21.86 23.48 3.77
C PHE A 206 20.37 23.85 3.54
N PHE A 207 19.91 23.79 2.28
CA PHE A 207 18.50 23.98 1.93
C PHE A 207 17.89 22.73 1.28
N ALA A 208 18.63 21.61 1.24
CA ALA A 208 18.39 20.51 0.31
C ALA A 208 17.91 19.20 0.95
N ILE A 209 17.23 19.22 2.10
CA ILE A 209 16.63 17.98 2.67
C ILE A 209 15.14 17.85 2.30
N LEU A 210 14.49 18.91 1.80
CA LEU A 210 13.09 18.87 1.36
C LEU A 210 12.87 19.45 -0.05
N GLU A 211 13.94 19.76 -0.78
CA GLU A 211 13.92 20.27 -2.16
C GLU A 211 14.50 19.27 -3.17
N VAL A 212 14.51 17.97 -2.83
CA VAL A 212 14.87 16.89 -3.76
C VAL A 212 13.67 15.98 -3.97
N CYS A 213 12.65 16.53 -4.63
CA CYS A 213 11.80 15.77 -5.52
C CYS A 213 11.24 16.76 -6.57
N PRO A 214 11.85 16.86 -7.77
CA PRO A 214 11.41 17.78 -8.81
C PRO A 214 10.24 17.22 -9.64
N TYR A 215 9.51 16.22 -9.13
CA TYR A 215 8.38 15.59 -9.80
C TYR A 215 7.22 15.38 -8.83
N CYS A 216 6.64 16.48 -8.34
CA CYS A 216 5.24 16.65 -7.93
C CYS A 216 4.98 18.15 -7.73
#